data_AF-Q92637-F1
#
_entry.id   AF-Q92637-F1
#
_cell.length_a   1.000
_cell.length_b   1.000
_cell.length_c   1.000
_cell.angle_alpha   90.00
_cell.angle_beta   90.00
_cell.angle_gamma   90.00
#
_symmetry.space_group_name_H-M   'P 1'
#
loop_
_entity.id
_entity.type
_entity.pdbx_description
1 polymer ?
#
loop_
_entity_poly.entity_id
_entity_poly.type
_entity_poly.pdbx_seq_one_letter_code
_entity_poly.pdbx_strand_id
1 'polypeptide(L)'
;MWFLTTLLLWVPVDGQVDTTKAVITLQPPWVSVFQEETVTLHCEVLHLPGSSSTQWFLNGTATQTSTPSYRITSASVNDSGEYRCQRGLSGRSDPIQLEIHRGWLLLQVSSRVFMEGEPLALRCHAWKDKLVYNVLYYRNGKAFKFFHWNSNLTILKTNISHNGTYHCSGMGKHRYTSAGISQYTVKGLQLPTPVWFHVLFYLAVGIMFLVNTVLWVTIRKELKRKKKWNLEISLDSGHEKKVISSLQEDRHLEEELKCQEQKEEQLQEGVHRKEPQGAT
;
A
#
# COMPACT_ATOMS: atom_id res chain seq x y z
N MET A 1 5.83 31.49 11.13
CA MET A 1 4.51 31.24 11.76
C MET A 1 3.56 31.03 10.58
N TRP A 2 2.93 29.91 10.29
CA TRP A 2 2.31 28.85 11.08
C TRP A 2 2.29 27.59 10.21
N PHE A 3 2.58 26.43 10.78
CA PHE A 3 2.02 25.09 10.46
C PHE A 3 2.80 24.09 11.32
N LEU A 4 2.65 24.25 12.64
CA LEU A 4 3.04 23.25 13.61
C LEU A 4 1.78 22.92 14.40
N THR A 5 0.86 22.22 13.76
CA THR A 5 -0.31 21.60 14.40
C THR A 5 -0.28 20.14 14.03
N THR A 6 0.31 19.36 14.93
CA THR A 6 -0.22 18.06 15.40
C THR A 6 -0.84 17.15 14.33
N LEU A 7 -0.05 16.20 13.85
CA LEU A 7 -0.55 14.90 13.38
C LEU A 7 0.28 13.79 14.02
N LEU A 8 0.26 13.74 15.36
CA LEU A 8 0.57 12.53 16.12
C LEU A 8 -0.73 11.75 16.29
N LEU A 9 -0.63 10.42 16.29
CA LEU A 9 -1.70 9.41 16.25
C LEU A 9 -2.22 9.03 14.86
N TRP A 10 -1.36 8.39 14.08
CA TRP A 10 -1.78 7.19 13.36
C TRP A 10 -1.19 5.99 14.12
N VAL A 11 -1.88 5.55 15.15
CA VAL A 11 -1.73 4.16 15.62
C VAL A 11 -2.69 3.38 14.74
N PRO A 12 -2.20 2.54 13.79
CA PRO A 12 -3.08 1.61 13.12
C PRO A 12 -3.57 0.63 14.21
N VAL A 13 -4.81 0.82 14.64
CA VAL A 13 -5.56 -0.16 15.42
C VAL A 13 -5.89 -1.31 14.45
N ASP A 14 -4.87 -2.05 14.03
CA ASP A 14 -4.99 -3.16 13.08
C ASP A 14 -5.29 -4.45 13.86
N GLY A 15 -6.35 -4.37 14.66
CA GLY A 15 -6.77 -5.44 15.57
C GLY A 15 -8.24 -5.35 15.95
N GLN A 16 -9.03 -4.50 15.29
CA GLN A 16 -10.47 -4.60 15.36
C GLN A 16 -10.86 -5.85 14.56
N VAL A 17 -10.78 -7.02 15.21
CA VAL A 17 -11.51 -8.20 14.79
C VAL A 17 -12.93 -7.72 14.56
N ASP A 18 -13.36 -7.74 13.30
CA ASP A 18 -14.58 -7.14 12.79
C ASP A 18 -15.79 -7.90 13.39
N THR A 19 -16.02 -7.68 14.68
CA THR A 19 -16.85 -8.52 15.56
C THR A 19 -18.34 -8.41 15.21
N THR A 20 -18.65 -7.53 14.27
CA THR A 20 -19.99 -7.22 13.78
C THR A 20 -20.29 -7.89 12.44
N LYS A 21 -19.41 -8.78 11.95
CA LYS A 21 -19.61 -9.50 10.69
C LYS A 21 -20.28 -10.85 10.93
N ALA A 22 -21.13 -11.26 9.98
CA ALA A 22 -21.72 -12.59 10.00
C ALA A 22 -20.70 -13.68 9.61
N VAL A 23 -20.88 -14.88 10.14
CA VAL A 23 -20.07 -16.07 9.87
C VAL A 23 -21.00 -17.19 9.43
N ILE A 24 -20.63 -17.88 8.35
CA ILE A 24 -21.38 -19.06 7.89
C ILE A 24 -20.73 -20.32 8.46
N THR A 25 -21.53 -21.20 9.04
CA THR A 25 -21.13 -22.55 9.44
C THR A 25 -21.91 -23.57 8.63
N LEU A 26 -21.27 -24.69 8.26
CA LEU A 26 -21.87 -25.75 7.46
C LEU A 26 -22.19 -26.97 8.31
N GLN A 27 -23.34 -27.59 8.06
CA GLN A 27 -23.71 -28.90 8.61
C GLN A 27 -24.20 -29.83 7.48
N PRO A 28 -23.45 -30.88 7.13
CA PRO A 28 -22.12 -31.25 7.65
C PRO A 28 -21.05 -30.20 7.28
N PRO A 29 -19.86 -30.18 7.92
CA PRO A 29 -18.88 -29.09 7.81
C PRO A 29 -18.10 -29.07 6.48
N TRP A 30 -18.65 -29.63 5.41
CA TRP A 30 -17.93 -29.89 4.17
C TRP A 30 -18.34 -28.90 3.08
N VAL A 31 -17.37 -28.25 2.44
CA VAL A 31 -17.63 -27.34 1.31
C VAL A 31 -17.87 -28.09 -0.02
N SER A 32 -17.71 -29.41 -0.02
CA SER A 32 -17.97 -30.27 -1.17
C SER A 32 -18.93 -31.38 -0.78
N VAL A 33 -20.01 -31.53 -1.53
CA VAL A 33 -21.14 -32.41 -1.20
C VAL A 33 -21.55 -33.19 -2.46
N PHE A 34 -22.07 -34.41 -2.31
CA PHE A 34 -22.64 -35.13 -3.46
C PHE A 34 -24.04 -34.62 -3.81
N GLN A 35 -24.47 -34.87 -5.04
CA GLN A 35 -25.88 -34.72 -5.37
C GLN A 35 -26.79 -35.59 -4.51
N GLU A 36 -28.03 -35.13 -4.35
CA GLU A 36 -29.07 -35.76 -3.51
C GLU A 36 -28.80 -35.69 -2.01
N GLU A 37 -27.64 -35.22 -1.57
CA GLU A 37 -27.34 -35.05 -0.15
C GLU A 37 -27.97 -33.77 0.41
N THR A 38 -28.15 -33.77 1.74
CA THR A 38 -28.63 -32.61 2.48
C THR A 38 -27.46 -31.84 3.08
N VAL A 39 -27.44 -30.53 2.87
CA VAL A 39 -26.51 -29.60 3.54
C VAL A 39 -27.29 -28.42 4.10
N THR A 40 -26.93 -28.00 5.30
CA THR A 40 -27.51 -26.83 5.96
C THR A 40 -26.41 -25.81 6.23
N LEU A 41 -26.63 -24.58 5.81
CA LEU A 41 -25.79 -23.44 6.11
C LEU A 41 -26.44 -22.64 7.24
N HIS A 42 -25.68 -22.32 8.28
CA HIS A 42 -26.14 -21.49 9.39
C HIS A 42 -25.41 -20.16 9.35
N CYS A 43 -26.14 -19.07 9.55
CA CYS A 43 -25.60 -17.72 9.62
C CYS A 43 -25.59 -17.24 11.07
N GLU A 44 -24.40 -17.09 11.62
CA GLU A 44 -24.16 -16.72 13.00
C GLU A 44 -23.51 -15.34 13.06
N VAL A 45 -23.87 -14.54 14.06
CA VAL A 45 -23.21 -13.26 14.35
C VAL A 45 -22.88 -13.26 15.83
N LEU A 46 -21.62 -13.00 16.17
CA LEU A 46 -21.20 -12.89 17.56
C LEU A 46 -21.98 -11.75 18.23
N HIS A 47 -22.48 -12.01 19.44
CA HIS A 47 -23.21 -11.04 20.27
C HIS A 47 -24.53 -10.49 19.69
N LEU A 48 -25.11 -11.08 18.63
CA LEU A 48 -26.39 -10.60 18.08
C LEU A 48 -27.61 -11.33 18.68
N PRO A 49 -28.69 -10.61 19.06
CA PRO A 49 -29.94 -11.21 19.51
C PRO A 49 -30.58 -12.12 18.44
N GLY A 50 -31.27 -13.17 18.90
CA GLY A 50 -31.90 -14.19 18.05
C GLY A 50 -32.97 -13.69 17.05
N SER A 51 -33.46 -12.45 17.17
CA SER A 51 -34.63 -11.94 16.45
C SER A 51 -34.34 -11.18 15.15
N SER A 52 -33.08 -10.95 14.79
CA SER A 52 -32.75 -10.24 13.54
C SER A 52 -32.95 -11.11 12.30
N SER A 53 -33.60 -10.55 11.28
CA SER A 53 -33.79 -11.18 9.97
C SER A 53 -32.45 -11.49 9.30
N THR A 54 -32.36 -12.63 8.63
CA THR A 54 -31.18 -13.05 7.87
C THR A 54 -31.46 -12.89 6.39
N GLN A 55 -30.52 -12.34 5.63
CA GLN A 55 -30.57 -12.30 4.17
C GLN A 55 -29.45 -13.18 3.62
N TRP A 56 -29.80 -14.12 2.76
CA TRP A 56 -28.85 -14.99 2.08
C TRP A 56 -28.62 -14.55 0.64
N PHE A 57 -27.39 -14.72 0.18
CA PHE A 57 -26.96 -14.38 -1.17
C PHE A 57 -26.26 -15.59 -1.80
N LEU A 58 -26.66 -15.95 -3.02
CA LEU A 58 -26.03 -16.97 -3.84
C LEU A 58 -25.50 -16.31 -5.12
N ASN A 59 -24.19 -16.39 -5.36
CA ASN A 59 -23.52 -15.76 -6.50
C ASN A 59 -23.86 -14.25 -6.62
N GLY A 60 -23.94 -13.57 -5.47
CA GLY A 60 -24.29 -12.15 -5.37
C GLY A 60 -25.80 -11.85 -5.45
N THR A 61 -26.64 -12.82 -5.79
CA THR A 61 -28.10 -12.64 -5.89
C THR A 61 -28.76 -12.96 -4.56
N ALA A 62 -29.63 -12.06 -4.08
CA ALA A 62 -30.41 -12.29 -2.87
C ALA A 62 -31.41 -13.44 -3.06
N THR A 63 -31.46 -14.35 -2.10
CA THR A 63 -32.41 -15.46 -2.06
C THR A 63 -33.66 -15.06 -1.26
N GLN A 64 -34.73 -15.86 -1.39
CA GLN A 64 -35.97 -15.64 -0.65
C GLN A 64 -35.92 -16.13 0.81
N THR A 65 -34.83 -16.78 1.23
CA THR A 65 -34.67 -17.33 2.58
C THR A 65 -34.36 -16.23 3.58
N SER A 66 -35.25 -16.04 4.55
CA SER A 66 -35.10 -15.04 5.63
C SER A 66 -34.63 -15.62 6.97
N THR A 67 -34.54 -16.95 7.06
CA THR A 67 -34.19 -17.70 8.27
C THR A 67 -32.67 -17.78 8.47
N PRO A 68 -32.19 -17.89 9.73
CA PRO A 68 -30.75 -18.06 10.02
C PRO A 68 -30.18 -19.39 9.50
N SER A 69 -31.05 -20.33 9.14
CA SER A 69 -30.69 -21.62 8.56
C SER A 69 -31.16 -21.67 7.10
N TYR A 70 -30.23 -21.95 6.19
CA TYR A 70 -30.50 -22.21 4.77
C TYR A 70 -30.26 -23.69 4.49
N ARG A 71 -31.32 -24.44 4.23
CA ARG A 71 -31.25 -25.91 4.06
C ARG A 71 -31.48 -26.30 2.61
N ILE A 72 -30.53 -27.05 2.06
CA ILE A 72 -30.63 -27.72 0.76
C ILE A 72 -30.89 -29.19 1.06
N THR A 73 -32.09 -29.70 0.73
CA THR A 73 -32.51 -31.07 1.08
C THR A 73 -32.08 -32.11 0.05
N SER A 74 -32.01 -31.73 -1.22
CA SER A 74 -31.55 -32.58 -2.33
C SER A 74 -30.62 -31.77 -3.22
N ALA A 75 -29.34 -31.78 -2.89
CA ALA A 75 -28.34 -30.97 -3.58
C ALA A 75 -28.27 -31.28 -5.08
N SER A 76 -28.21 -30.23 -5.89
CA SER A 76 -28.06 -30.25 -7.35
C SER A 76 -26.86 -29.43 -7.80
N VAL A 77 -26.39 -29.59 -9.04
CA VAL A 77 -25.27 -28.77 -9.55
C VAL A 77 -25.59 -27.28 -9.46
N ASN A 78 -26.85 -26.90 -9.69
CA ASN A 78 -27.30 -25.51 -9.68
C ASN A 78 -27.22 -24.86 -8.29
N ASP A 79 -27.13 -25.67 -7.22
CA ASP A 79 -26.92 -25.16 -5.87
C ASP A 79 -25.45 -24.82 -5.60
N SER A 80 -24.55 -25.06 -6.56
CA SER A 80 -23.12 -24.75 -6.41
C SER A 80 -22.89 -23.26 -6.58
N GLY A 81 -21.98 -22.69 -5.79
CA GLY A 81 -21.59 -21.31 -5.94
C GLY A 81 -21.13 -20.65 -4.64
N GLU A 82 -21.06 -19.32 -4.71
CA GLU A 82 -20.64 -18.47 -3.61
C GLU A 82 -21.83 -18.11 -2.72
N TYR A 83 -21.81 -18.58 -1.48
CA TYR A 83 -22.78 -18.24 -0.45
C TYR A 83 -22.25 -17.14 0.46
N ARG A 84 -23.08 -16.13 0.69
CA ARG A 84 -22.88 -15.10 1.72
C ARG A 84 -24.17 -14.93 2.52
N CYS A 85 -24.03 -14.55 3.79
CA CYS A 85 -25.16 -14.20 4.62
C CYS A 85 -24.96 -12.85 5.29
N GLN A 86 -26.06 -12.21 5.65
CA GLN A 86 -26.06 -10.95 6.39
C GLN A 86 -27.22 -11.00 7.38
N ARG A 87 -27.02 -10.56 8.62
CA ARG A 87 -28.07 -10.63 9.64
C ARG A 87 -28.25 -9.29 10.34
N GLY A 88 -29.45 -8.74 10.26
CA GLY A 88 -29.74 -7.39 10.74
C GLY A 88 -28.81 -6.35 10.13
N LEU A 89 -28.15 -5.56 11.00
CA LEU A 89 -27.19 -4.52 10.61
C LEU A 89 -25.74 -5.03 10.50
N SER A 90 -25.52 -6.35 10.60
CA SER A 90 -24.19 -6.92 10.49
C SER A 90 -23.57 -6.67 9.11
N GLY A 91 -22.24 -6.67 9.05
CA GLY A 91 -21.54 -6.83 7.78
C GLY A 91 -21.89 -8.18 7.12
N ARG A 92 -21.80 -8.24 5.79
CA ARG A 92 -21.93 -9.50 5.04
C ARG A 92 -20.81 -10.45 5.43
N SER A 93 -21.12 -11.74 5.51
CA SER A 93 -20.15 -12.78 5.83
C SER A 93 -19.05 -12.90 4.78
N ASP A 94 -17.95 -13.53 5.17
CA ASP A 94 -17.00 -14.05 4.20
C ASP A 94 -17.68 -15.07 3.28
N PRO A 95 -17.28 -15.12 2.00
CA PRO A 95 -17.86 -16.05 1.05
C PRO A 95 -17.45 -17.50 1.36
N ILE A 96 -18.41 -18.41 1.24
CA ILE A 96 -18.16 -19.85 1.19
C ILE A 96 -18.48 -20.35 -0.21
N GLN A 97 -17.53 -21.07 -0.81
CA GLN A 97 -17.72 -21.73 -2.10
C GLN A 97 -18.22 -23.15 -1.87
N LEU A 98 -19.51 -23.40 -2.10
CA LEU A 98 -20.11 -24.73 -2.00
C LEU A 98 -20.09 -25.39 -3.37
N GLU A 99 -19.55 -26.61 -3.45
CA GLU A 99 -19.45 -27.37 -4.69
C GLU A 99 -20.23 -28.68 -4.62
N ILE A 100 -21.15 -28.89 -5.56
CA ILE A 100 -21.95 -30.12 -5.65
C ILE A 100 -21.39 -31.01 -6.76
N HIS A 101 -20.94 -32.20 -6.39
CA HIS A 101 -20.25 -33.13 -7.27
C HIS A 101 -21.07 -34.38 -7.58
N ARG A 102 -20.75 -35.01 -8.71
CA ARG A 102 -21.22 -36.36 -9.08
C ARG A 102 -20.05 -37.31 -9.09
N GLY A 103 -20.25 -38.53 -8.62
CA GLY A 103 -19.23 -39.57 -8.70
C GLY A 103 -19.39 -40.63 -7.62
N TRP A 104 -18.38 -41.49 -7.49
CA TRP A 104 -18.33 -42.56 -6.49
C TRP A 104 -17.58 -42.16 -5.23
N LEU A 105 -16.52 -41.36 -5.37
CA LEU A 105 -15.73 -40.80 -4.28
C LEU A 105 -15.66 -39.28 -4.39
N LEU A 106 -15.71 -38.62 -3.25
CA LEU A 106 -15.59 -37.19 -3.10
C LEU A 106 -14.67 -36.91 -1.92
N LEU A 107 -13.65 -36.11 -2.14
CA LEU A 107 -12.84 -35.61 -1.05
C LEU A 107 -13.57 -34.43 -0.41
N GLN A 108 -14.09 -34.61 0.79
CA GLN A 108 -14.72 -33.55 1.56
C GLN A 108 -13.66 -32.80 2.37
N VAL A 109 -13.73 -31.48 2.34
CA VAL A 109 -12.79 -30.57 3.01
C VAL A 109 -13.57 -29.56 3.84
N SER A 110 -13.03 -29.18 5.00
CA SER A 110 -13.68 -28.25 5.93
C SER A 110 -13.67 -26.78 5.46
N SER A 111 -12.61 -26.36 4.77
CA SER A 111 -12.46 -25.02 4.18
C SER A 111 -11.50 -25.08 2.98
N ARG A 112 -11.46 -24.02 2.19
CA ARG A 112 -10.54 -23.87 1.03
C ARG A 112 -9.30 -23.05 1.37
N VAL A 113 -9.41 -22.19 2.38
CA VAL A 113 -8.36 -21.29 2.85
C VAL A 113 -8.20 -21.52 4.34
N PHE A 114 -6.96 -21.71 4.77
CA PHE A 114 -6.59 -21.90 6.17
C PHE A 114 -5.46 -20.93 6.50
N MET A 115 -5.38 -20.52 7.75
CA MET A 115 -4.21 -19.84 8.30
C MET A 115 -3.22 -20.88 8.81
N GLU A 116 -1.93 -20.56 8.75
CA GLU A 116 -0.90 -21.44 9.31
C GLU A 116 -1.18 -21.75 10.79
N GLY A 117 -1.16 -23.04 11.12
CA GLY A 117 -1.46 -23.52 12.46
C GLY A 117 -2.88 -24.03 12.64
N GLU A 118 -3.82 -23.68 11.76
CA GLU A 118 -5.21 -24.15 11.86
C GLU A 118 -5.32 -25.65 11.53
N PRO A 119 -6.24 -26.37 12.19
CA PRO A 119 -6.50 -27.77 11.87
C PRO A 119 -7.26 -27.90 10.55
N LEU A 120 -6.80 -28.80 9.68
CA LEU A 120 -7.45 -29.14 8.43
C LEU A 120 -8.10 -30.53 8.54
N ALA A 121 -9.43 -30.59 8.43
CA ALA A 121 -10.17 -31.84 8.33
C ALA A 121 -10.47 -32.20 6.87
N LEU A 122 -10.14 -33.43 6.50
CA LEU A 122 -10.38 -34.09 5.22
C LEU A 122 -11.20 -35.36 5.45
N ARG A 123 -12.11 -35.70 4.54
CA ARG A 123 -12.85 -36.97 4.56
C ARG A 123 -12.99 -37.50 3.14
N CYS A 124 -12.52 -38.71 2.88
CA CYS A 124 -12.81 -39.42 1.65
C CYS A 124 -14.20 -40.03 1.76
N HIS A 125 -15.18 -39.33 1.20
CA HIS A 125 -16.58 -39.68 1.27
C HIS A 125 -16.99 -40.51 0.07
N ALA A 126 -17.76 -41.56 0.32
CA ALA A 126 -18.27 -42.43 -0.73
C ALA A 126 -19.75 -42.19 -0.90
N TRP A 127 -20.21 -42.24 -2.15
CA TRP A 127 -21.60 -41.94 -2.49
C TRP A 127 -22.57 -42.84 -1.68
N LYS A 128 -23.59 -42.20 -1.08
CA LYS A 128 -24.59 -42.84 -0.18
C LYS A 128 -23.95 -43.56 1.01
N ASP A 129 -22.89 -42.97 1.58
CA ASP A 129 -22.13 -43.50 2.71
C ASP A 129 -21.72 -44.98 2.53
N LYS A 130 -21.49 -45.40 1.29
CA LYS A 130 -21.07 -46.79 0.98
C LYS A 130 -19.70 -47.07 1.59
N LEU A 131 -19.50 -48.32 2.02
CA LEU A 131 -18.20 -48.77 2.50
C LEU A 131 -17.23 -48.94 1.32
N VAL A 132 -16.05 -48.33 1.44
CA VAL A 132 -14.92 -48.52 0.52
C VAL A 132 -13.68 -48.89 1.33
N TYR A 133 -12.85 -49.78 0.79
CA TYR A 133 -11.66 -50.29 1.46
C TYR A 133 -10.38 -49.86 0.75
N ASN A 134 -9.23 -50.04 1.39
CA ASN A 134 -7.91 -49.63 0.87
C ASN A 134 -7.88 -48.16 0.41
N VAL A 135 -8.32 -47.26 1.30
CA VAL A 135 -8.43 -45.83 1.01
C VAL A 135 -7.07 -45.16 1.12
N LEU A 136 -6.66 -44.49 0.05
CA LEU A 136 -5.40 -43.74 -0.03
C LEU A 136 -5.69 -42.26 -0.25
N TYR A 137 -5.05 -41.41 0.54
CA TYR A 137 -5.03 -39.96 0.34
C TYR A 137 -3.74 -39.57 -0.38
N TYR A 138 -3.89 -38.74 -1.41
CA TYR A 138 -2.81 -38.26 -2.26
C TYR A 138 -2.66 -36.76 -2.12
N ARG A 139 -1.41 -36.30 -2.07
CA ARG A 139 -1.01 -34.89 -2.13
C ARG A 139 -0.02 -34.73 -3.27
N ASN A 140 -0.33 -33.86 -4.22
CA ASN A 140 0.53 -33.61 -5.39
C ASN A 140 0.88 -34.92 -6.13
N GLY A 141 -0.10 -35.82 -6.28
CA GLY A 141 0.08 -37.13 -6.90
C GLY A 141 0.75 -38.20 -6.04
N LYS A 142 1.31 -37.85 -4.87
CA LYS A 142 1.96 -38.80 -3.97
C LYS A 142 1.02 -39.24 -2.86
N ALA A 143 0.86 -40.55 -2.68
CA ALA A 143 0.13 -41.11 -1.54
C ALA A 143 0.87 -40.77 -0.23
N PHE A 144 0.16 -40.23 0.75
CA PHE A 144 0.75 -39.83 2.04
C PHE A 144 -0.01 -40.39 3.25
N LYS A 145 -1.24 -40.89 3.08
CA LYS A 145 -1.99 -41.55 4.14
C LYS A 145 -2.81 -42.71 3.59
N PHE A 146 -2.83 -43.81 4.34
CA PHE A 146 -3.61 -45.00 4.04
C PHE A 146 -4.57 -45.30 5.20
N PHE A 147 -5.76 -45.78 4.85
CA PHE A 147 -6.73 -46.36 5.77
C PHE A 147 -7.32 -47.62 5.15
N HIS A 148 -7.61 -48.63 5.98
CA HIS A 148 -8.26 -49.86 5.52
C HIS A 148 -9.69 -49.62 5.02
N TRP A 149 -10.36 -48.60 5.55
CA TRP A 149 -11.73 -48.20 5.26
C TRP A 149 -11.82 -46.67 5.15
N ASN A 150 -12.91 -46.14 4.58
CA ASN A 150 -13.14 -44.69 4.53
C ASN A 150 -13.18 -44.08 5.93
N SER A 151 -12.23 -43.20 6.21
CA SER A 151 -12.04 -42.55 7.50
C SER A 151 -11.72 -41.07 7.32
N ASN A 152 -11.96 -40.28 8.36
CA ASN A 152 -11.61 -38.87 8.39
C ASN A 152 -10.12 -38.71 8.70
N LEU A 153 -9.47 -37.77 8.04
CA LEU A 153 -8.08 -37.38 8.25
C LEU A 153 -8.03 -35.95 8.73
N THR A 154 -7.45 -35.73 9.92
CA THR A 154 -7.23 -34.39 10.45
C THR A 154 -5.73 -34.09 10.48
N ILE A 155 -5.31 -33.01 9.83
CA ILE A 155 -3.98 -32.43 9.95
C ILE A 155 -4.05 -31.39 11.06
N LEU A 156 -3.49 -31.71 12.23
CA LEU A 156 -3.64 -30.90 13.44
C LEU A 156 -3.08 -29.49 13.32
N LYS A 157 -1.96 -29.34 12.60
CA LYS A 157 -1.28 -28.07 12.40
C LYS A 157 -0.90 -27.92 10.94
N THR A 158 -1.59 -27.03 10.23
CA THR A 158 -1.27 -26.72 8.84
C THR A 158 -0.03 -25.83 8.74
N ASN A 159 0.70 -25.93 7.62
CA ASN A 159 1.88 -25.14 7.27
C ASN A 159 1.91 -25.01 5.74
N ILE A 160 2.64 -24.04 5.20
CA ILE A 160 2.78 -23.79 3.75
C ILE A 160 3.20 -25.05 2.95
N SER A 161 3.99 -25.96 3.55
CA SER A 161 4.35 -27.26 2.95
C SER A 161 3.16 -28.20 2.72
N HIS A 162 2.04 -27.94 3.40
CA HIS A 162 0.75 -28.56 3.19
C HIS A 162 -0.07 -27.82 2.14
N ASN A 163 0.53 -27.11 1.16
CA ASN A 163 -0.12 -26.54 -0.05
C ASN A 163 0.02 -27.46 -1.30
N GLY A 164 -0.94 -27.40 -2.24
CA GLY A 164 -0.97 -28.28 -3.43
C GLY A 164 -2.36 -28.72 -3.91
N THR A 165 -2.45 -29.96 -4.43
CA THR A 165 -3.70 -30.61 -4.89
C THR A 165 -3.92 -31.94 -4.15
N TYR A 166 -5.11 -32.14 -3.58
CA TYR A 166 -5.48 -33.38 -2.88
C TYR A 166 -6.53 -34.16 -3.67
N HIS A 167 -6.46 -35.48 -3.61
CA HIS A 167 -7.52 -36.40 -3.99
C HIS A 167 -7.41 -37.66 -3.14
N CYS A 168 -8.46 -38.46 -3.12
CA CYS A 168 -8.41 -39.78 -2.52
C CYS A 168 -8.76 -40.87 -3.54
N SER A 169 -8.28 -42.08 -3.31
CA SER A 169 -8.70 -43.29 -4.02
C SER A 169 -9.15 -44.34 -3.02
N GLY A 170 -10.00 -45.25 -3.47
CA GLY A 170 -10.53 -46.34 -2.65
C GLY A 170 -11.06 -47.47 -3.52
N MET A 171 -11.18 -48.65 -2.94
CA MET A 171 -11.66 -49.85 -3.60
C MET A 171 -13.09 -50.16 -3.18
N GLY A 172 -13.96 -50.37 -4.15
CA GLY A 172 -15.30 -50.94 -3.97
C GLY A 172 -15.46 -52.10 -4.96
N LYS A 173 -16.46 -52.04 -5.84
CA LYS A 173 -16.55 -52.97 -6.98
C LYS A 173 -15.37 -52.82 -7.94
N HIS A 174 -14.93 -51.58 -8.12
CA HIS A 174 -13.74 -51.20 -8.88
C HIS A 174 -12.88 -50.24 -8.03
N ARG A 175 -11.72 -49.88 -8.55
CA ARG A 175 -10.96 -48.76 -8.00
C ARG A 175 -11.63 -47.46 -8.39
N TYR A 176 -11.98 -46.64 -7.41
CA TYR A 176 -12.54 -45.32 -7.59
C TYR A 176 -11.53 -44.27 -7.14
N THR A 177 -11.60 -43.10 -7.76
CA THR A 177 -10.79 -41.93 -7.43
C THR A 177 -11.70 -40.72 -7.33
N SER A 178 -11.52 -39.88 -6.31
CA SER A 178 -12.25 -38.63 -6.19
C SER A 178 -11.79 -37.65 -7.27
N ALA A 179 -12.68 -36.72 -7.66
CA ALA A 179 -12.23 -35.54 -8.41
C ALA A 179 -11.10 -34.84 -7.64
N GLY A 180 -10.10 -34.35 -8.36
CA GLY A 180 -9.02 -33.56 -7.77
C GLY A 180 -9.57 -32.20 -7.37
N ILE A 181 -9.58 -31.90 -6.08
CA ILE A 181 -10.01 -30.59 -5.60
C ILE A 181 -8.79 -29.67 -5.64
N SER A 182 -8.93 -28.61 -6.44
CA SER A 182 -7.89 -27.62 -6.71
C SER A 182 -7.66 -26.73 -5.51
N GLN A 183 -6.40 -26.46 -5.19
CA GLN A 183 -5.86 -25.33 -4.40
C GLN A 183 -6.48 -25.07 -3.01
N TYR A 184 -5.90 -25.71 -2.01
CA TYR A 184 -5.87 -25.21 -0.63
C TYR A 184 -4.71 -24.23 -0.51
N THR A 185 -4.97 -23.07 0.08
CA THR A 185 -3.93 -22.09 0.36
C THR A 185 -3.87 -21.86 1.86
N VAL A 186 -2.85 -22.44 2.50
CA VAL A 186 -2.41 -22.02 3.82
C VAL A 186 -1.76 -20.66 3.65
N LYS A 187 -2.42 -19.61 4.12
CA LYS A 187 -1.82 -18.28 4.19
C LYS A 187 -0.89 -18.27 5.40
N GLY A 188 0.40 -18.10 5.15
CA GLY A 188 1.37 -17.83 6.20
C GLY A 188 1.03 -16.50 6.88
N LEU A 189 1.51 -16.33 8.12
CA LEU A 189 1.45 -15.04 8.81
C LEU A 189 2.25 -14.04 7.95
N GLN A 190 1.57 -13.28 7.08
CA GLN A 190 2.16 -12.13 6.42
C GLN A 190 2.42 -11.12 7.53
N LEU A 191 3.60 -11.23 8.15
CA LEU A 191 4.07 -10.23 9.08
C LEU A 191 3.95 -8.89 8.33
N PRO A 192 3.11 -7.95 8.79
CA PRO A 192 2.93 -6.66 8.13
C PRO A 192 4.31 -6.13 7.84
N THR A 193 4.56 -5.78 6.57
CA THR A 193 5.86 -5.32 6.04
C THR A 193 6.71 -4.76 7.17
N PRO A 194 7.82 -5.40 7.54
CA PRO A 194 8.42 -5.18 8.84
C PRO A 194 8.56 -3.70 9.13
N VAL A 195 8.03 -3.26 10.28
CA VAL A 195 7.89 -1.82 10.59
C VAL A 195 9.21 -1.05 10.40
N TRP A 196 10.35 -1.71 10.57
CA TRP A 196 11.68 -1.15 10.31
C TRP A 196 11.89 -0.68 8.85
N PHE A 197 11.21 -1.25 7.84
CA PHE A 197 11.23 -0.75 6.46
C PHE A 197 10.58 0.64 6.35
N HIS A 198 9.43 0.84 7.00
CA HIS A 198 8.79 2.16 7.07
C HIS A 198 9.69 3.15 7.79
N VAL A 199 10.30 2.74 8.91
CA VAL A 199 11.25 3.57 9.65
C VAL A 199 12.43 3.98 8.78
N LEU A 200 13.09 3.04 8.08
CA LEU A 200 14.20 3.31 7.17
C LEU A 200 13.81 4.24 6.02
N PHE A 201 12.63 4.02 5.42
CA PHE A 201 12.14 4.85 4.34
C PHE A 201 11.92 6.30 4.80
N TYR A 202 11.22 6.51 5.93
CA TYR A 202 11.00 7.85 6.48
C TYR A 202 12.30 8.50 6.94
N LEU A 203 13.24 7.73 7.47
CA LEU A 203 14.56 8.23 7.87
C LEU A 203 15.37 8.68 6.64
N ALA A 204 15.34 7.92 5.54
CA ALA A 204 15.99 8.30 4.28
C ALA A 204 15.35 9.55 3.65
N VAL A 205 14.02 9.66 3.65
CA VAL A 205 13.30 10.86 3.19
C VAL A 205 13.63 12.06 4.07
N GLY A 206 13.69 11.87 5.40
CA GLY A 206 14.11 12.90 6.35
C GLY A 206 15.53 13.39 6.09
N ILE A 207 16.48 12.48 5.90
CA ILE A 207 17.87 12.82 5.55
C ILE A 207 17.92 13.58 4.21
N MET A 208 17.20 13.14 3.19
CA MET A 208 17.13 13.84 1.90
C MET A 208 16.60 15.28 2.04
N PHE A 209 15.56 15.48 2.84
CA PHE A 209 15.05 16.83 3.16
C PHE A 209 16.08 17.67 3.91
N LEU A 210 16.80 17.09 4.89
CA LEU A 210 17.85 17.79 5.63
C LEU A 210 19.02 18.18 4.71
N VAL A 211 19.47 17.28 3.84
CA VAL A 211 20.53 17.57 2.87
C VAL A 211 20.12 18.69 1.92
N ASN A 212 18.89 18.60 1.39
CA ASN A 212 18.40 19.57 0.44
C ASN A 212 18.20 20.95 1.10
N THR A 213 17.64 21.00 2.31
CA THR A 213 17.51 22.25 3.10
C THR A 213 18.86 22.88 3.41
N VAL A 214 19.87 22.09 3.79
CA VAL A 214 21.24 22.58 3.98
C VAL A 214 21.82 23.13 2.67
N LEU A 215 21.66 22.40 1.56
CA LEU A 215 22.13 22.82 0.23
C LEU A 215 21.44 24.11 -0.24
N TRP A 216 20.13 24.24 -0.05
CA TRP A 216 19.40 25.46 -0.37
C TRP A 216 19.87 26.65 0.48
N VAL A 217 20.14 26.43 1.77
CA VAL A 217 20.66 27.47 2.66
C VAL A 217 22.07 27.90 2.26
N THR A 218 22.96 26.97 1.90
CA THR A 218 24.32 27.30 1.44
C THR A 218 24.30 28.07 0.12
N ILE A 219 23.53 27.60 -0.87
CA ILE A 219 23.35 28.32 -2.15
C ILE A 219 22.79 29.73 -1.94
N ARG A 220 21.81 29.88 -1.04
CA ARG A 220 21.21 31.20 -0.75
C ARG A 220 22.19 32.13 -0.01
N LYS A 221 23.01 31.60 0.89
CA LYS A 221 24.10 32.35 1.56
C LYS A 221 25.13 32.82 0.53
N GLU A 222 25.53 31.95 -0.39
CA GLU A 222 26.46 32.28 -1.49
C GLU A 222 25.90 33.36 -2.42
N LEU A 223 24.63 33.26 -2.81
CA LEU A 223 23.97 34.28 -3.63
C LEU A 223 23.88 35.63 -2.92
N LYS A 224 23.56 35.64 -1.61
CA LYS A 224 23.57 36.89 -0.81
C LYS A 224 24.98 37.47 -0.71
N ARG A 225 25.99 36.62 -0.53
CA ARG A 225 27.40 37.03 -0.48
C ARG A 225 27.84 37.65 -1.80
N LYS A 226 27.54 37.01 -2.93
CA LYS A 226 27.84 37.56 -4.27
C LYS A 226 27.15 38.91 -4.51
N LYS A 227 25.88 39.04 -4.13
CA LYS A 227 25.16 40.33 -4.25
C LYS A 227 25.82 41.42 -3.41
N LYS A 228 26.24 41.12 -2.17
CA LYS A 228 26.94 42.08 -1.31
C LYS A 228 28.27 42.53 -1.94
N TRP A 229 29.09 41.57 -2.38
CA TRP A 229 30.37 41.86 -3.06
C TRP A 229 30.20 42.71 -4.32
N ASN A 230 29.23 42.40 -5.19
CA ASN A 230 29.00 43.17 -6.41
C ASN A 230 28.57 44.62 -6.11
N LEU A 231 27.81 44.83 -5.04
CA LEU A 231 27.39 46.17 -4.62
C LEU A 231 28.57 46.98 -4.08
N GLU A 232 29.45 46.34 -3.31
CA GLU A 232 30.65 46.94 -2.71
C GLU A 232 31.67 47.34 -3.80
N ILE A 233 31.90 46.46 -4.79
CA ILE A 233 32.75 46.77 -5.96
C ILE A 233 32.17 47.93 -6.79
N SER A 234 30.85 47.96 -7.00
CA SER A 234 30.22 49.04 -7.77
C SER A 234 30.26 50.39 -7.04
N LEU A 235 30.22 50.37 -5.71
CA LEU A 235 30.34 51.57 -4.88
C LEU A 235 31.79 52.09 -4.90
N ASP A 236 32.77 51.20 -4.76
CA ASP A 236 34.20 51.53 -4.79
C ASP A 236 34.61 52.08 -6.16
N SER A 237 34.19 51.42 -7.25
CA SER A 237 34.36 51.92 -8.62
C SER A 237 33.68 53.28 -8.85
N GLY A 238 32.51 53.51 -8.25
CA GLY A 238 31.81 54.79 -8.33
C GLY A 238 32.54 55.90 -7.60
N HIS A 239 33.13 55.59 -6.44
CA HIS A 239 33.94 56.53 -5.65
C HIS A 239 35.23 56.89 -6.38
N GLU A 240 35.94 55.90 -6.91
CA GLU A 240 37.17 56.09 -7.69
C GLU A 240 36.91 56.98 -8.93
N LYS A 241 35.84 56.71 -9.69
CA LYS A 241 35.43 57.55 -10.82
C LYS A 241 35.12 58.99 -10.41
N LYS A 242 34.52 59.19 -9.24
CA LYS A 242 34.20 60.52 -8.71
C LYS A 242 35.46 61.31 -8.33
N VAL A 243 36.44 60.65 -7.71
CA VAL A 243 37.73 61.26 -7.33
C VAL A 243 38.55 61.63 -8.58
N ILE A 244 38.56 60.78 -9.61
CA ILE A 244 39.25 61.08 -10.87
C ILE A 244 38.59 62.27 -11.58
N SER A 245 37.26 62.36 -11.56
CA SER A 245 36.53 63.50 -12.15
C SER A 245 36.86 64.81 -11.46
N SER A 246 36.88 64.86 -10.11
CA SER A 246 37.19 66.09 -9.38
C SER A 246 38.64 66.53 -9.59
N LEU A 247 39.59 65.58 -9.61
CA LEU A 247 41.01 65.90 -9.88
C LEU A 247 41.22 66.41 -11.32
N GLN A 248 40.42 65.93 -12.27
CA GLN A 248 40.48 66.42 -13.65
C GLN A 248 39.89 67.84 -13.76
N GLU A 249 38.82 68.13 -13.02
CA GLU A 249 38.19 69.44 -12.95
C GLU A 249 39.12 70.48 -12.29
N ASP A 250 39.77 70.11 -11.18
CA ASP A 250 40.78 70.95 -10.52
C ASP A 250 41.95 71.26 -11.46
N ARG A 251 42.44 70.27 -12.21
CA ARG A 251 43.52 70.47 -13.18
C ARG A 251 43.09 71.41 -14.32
N HIS A 252 41.84 71.33 -14.77
CA HIS A 252 41.32 72.22 -15.81
C HIS A 252 41.16 73.66 -15.31
N LEU A 253 40.70 73.85 -14.06
CA LEU A 253 40.66 75.17 -13.42
C LEU A 253 42.04 75.79 -13.27
N GLU A 254 43.03 74.98 -12.91
CA GLU A 254 44.42 75.43 -12.73
C GLU A 254 45.08 75.81 -14.06
N GLU A 255 44.75 75.11 -15.15
CA GLU A 255 45.15 75.51 -16.51
C GLU A 255 44.44 76.80 -16.97
N GLU A 256 43.15 76.97 -16.67
CA GLU A 256 42.44 78.22 -16.97
C GLU A 256 43.00 79.41 -16.19
N LEU A 257 43.36 79.22 -14.92
CA LEU A 257 43.98 80.26 -14.10
C LEU A 257 45.33 80.70 -14.70
N LYS A 258 46.18 79.74 -15.08
CA LYS A 258 47.47 80.04 -15.74
C LYS A 258 47.28 80.76 -17.07
N CYS A 259 46.27 80.38 -17.85
CA CYS A 259 45.97 81.03 -19.11
C CYS A 259 45.48 82.48 -18.92
N GLN A 260 44.80 82.76 -17.80
CA GLN A 260 44.36 84.10 -17.43
C GLN A 260 45.51 84.96 -16.91
N GLU A 261 46.37 84.42 -16.04
CA GLU A 261 47.59 85.10 -15.58
C GLU A 261 48.50 85.47 -16.75
N GLN A 262 48.70 84.55 -17.70
CA GLN A 262 49.54 84.81 -18.87
C GLN A 262 48.94 85.87 -19.82
N LYS A 263 47.61 85.99 -19.87
CA LYS A 263 46.94 87.09 -20.59
C LYS A 263 47.11 88.43 -19.90
N GLU A 264 47.09 88.47 -18.56
CA GLU A 264 47.33 89.69 -17.79
C GLU A 264 48.78 90.16 -17.96
N GLU A 265 49.76 89.26 -17.95
CA GLU A 265 51.16 89.57 -18.24
C GLU A 265 51.34 90.17 -19.64
N GLN A 266 50.71 89.58 -20.68
CA GLN A 266 50.77 90.14 -22.04
C GLN A 266 50.05 91.50 -22.17
N LEU A 267 49.00 91.75 -21.40
CA LEU A 267 48.31 93.04 -21.41
C LEU A 267 49.17 94.14 -20.77
N GLN A 268 49.90 93.83 -19.69
CA GLN A 268 50.86 94.75 -19.07
C GLN A 268 52.02 95.09 -20.02
N GLU A 269 52.53 94.11 -20.77
CA GLU A 269 53.61 94.34 -21.74
C GLU A 269 53.14 95.18 -22.94
N GLY A 270 51.86 95.06 -23.33
CA GLY A 270 51.25 95.88 -24.39
C GLY A 270 51.02 97.35 -24.01
N VAL A 271 50.79 97.65 -22.74
CA VAL A 271 50.55 99.04 -22.27
C VAL A 271 51.84 99.85 -22.25
N HIS A 272 53.02 99.22 -22.18
CA HIS A 272 54.29 99.97 -22.22
C HIS A 272 54.75 100.36 -23.63
N ARG A 273 54.01 99.98 -24.68
CA ARG A 273 54.34 100.34 -26.07
C ARG A 273 53.35 101.31 -26.69
N LYS A 274 53.14 102.45 -26.02
CA LYS A 274 52.52 103.64 -26.63
C LYS A 274 53.25 104.90 -26.16
N GLU A 275 54.38 105.18 -26.80
CA GLU A 275 54.86 106.56 -26.88
C GLU A 275 54.85 106.98 -28.35
N PRO A 276 53.85 107.76 -28.76
CA PRO A 276 53.81 108.46 -30.03
C PRO A 276 54.06 109.95 -29.78
N GLN A 277 55.13 110.51 -30.34
CA GLN A 277 55.33 111.94 -30.66
C GLN A 277 56.79 112.04 -31.16
N GLY A 278 57.13 112.66 -32.30
CA GLY A 278 56.45 113.72 -33.01
C GLY A 278 57.31 114.98 -32.94
N ALA A 279 57.67 115.50 -34.13
CA ALA A 279 58.16 116.85 -34.42
C ALA A 279 59.59 117.23 -33.99
N THR A 280 60.44 117.41 -35.02
CA THR A 280 61.51 118.42 -35.22
C THR A 280 62.41 118.81 -34.06
#